data_AF-A0A958ISZ2-F1
#
_entry.id   AF-A0A958ISZ2-F1
#
_cell.length_a   1.000
_cell.length_b   1.000
_cell.length_c   1.000
_cell.angle_alpha   90.00
_cell.angle_beta   90.00
_cell.angle_gamma   90.00
#
_symmetry.space_group_name_H-M   'P 1'
#
loop_
_entity.id
_entity.type
_entity.pdbx_description
1 polymer ?
#
loop_
_entity_poly.entity_id
_entity_poly.type
_entity_poly.pdbx_seq_one_letter_code
_entity_poly.pdbx_strand_id
1 'polypeptide(L)' 'MKFSKIDAYKGLGIALLMIMAWGGSLGIFLNLDVANLHPAGIVLAMLWQTFLYTGLFITAHDAMHGTLFPLNRKINNF' A
#
# COMPACT_ATOMS: atom_id res chain seq x y z
N MET A 1 15.95 18.03 11.39
CA MET A 1 14.60 17.61 11.83
C MET A 1 14.76 16.36 12.68
N LYS A 2 14.36 16.38 13.96
CA LYS A 2 14.52 15.24 14.89
C LYS A 2 13.24 14.41 14.81
N PHE A 3 13.24 13.28 14.10
CA PHE A 3 12.07 12.41 14.03
C PHE A 3 11.87 11.69 15.36
N SER A 4 10.65 11.72 15.90
CA SER A 4 10.29 10.94 17.08
C SER A 4 10.23 9.46 16.73
N LYS A 5 10.55 8.59 17.69
CA LYS A 5 10.41 7.14 17.51
C LYS A 5 8.96 6.77 17.13
N ILE A 6 7.99 7.48 17.70
CA ILE A 6 6.55 7.27 17.48
C ILE A 6 6.19 7.51 16.01
N ASP A 7 6.72 8.57 15.39
CA ASP A 7 6.40 8.94 14.01
C ASP A 7 6.94 7.91 13.02
N ALA A 8 8.13 7.38 13.29
CA ALA A 8 8.73 6.33 12.47
C ALA A 8 7.92 5.02 12.51
N TYR A 9 7.48 4.57 13.69
CA TYR A 9 6.65 3.35 13.78
C TYR A 9 5.26 3.54 13.16
N LYS A 10 4.69 4.74 13.20
CA LYS A 10 3.44 5.06 12.48
C LYS A 10 3.60 4.91 10.97
N GLY A 11 4.68 5.46 10.39
CA GLY A 11 4.98 5.32 8.96
C GLY A 11 5.13 3.86 8.54
N LEU A 12 5.86 3.07 9.33
CA LEU A 12 6.01 1.63 9.09
C LEU A 12 4.67 0.87 9.19
N GLY A 13 3.83 1.20 10.19
CA GLY A 13 2.51 0.59 10.35
C GLY A 13 1.58 0.87 9.17
N ILE A 14 1.57 2.10 8.66
CA ILE A 14 0.78 2.49 7.49
C ILE A 14 1.29 1.77 6.23
N ALA A 15 2.61 1.67 6.05
CA ALA A 15 3.21 0.94 4.93
C ALA A 15 2.76 -0.54 4.90
N LEU A 16 2.84 -1.22 6.06
CA LEU A 16 2.40 -2.61 6.18
C LEU A 16 0.90 -2.75 5.91
N LEU A 17 0.08 -1.83 6.41
CA LEU A 17 -1.35 -1.82 6.15
C LEU A 17 -1.65 -1.71 4.64
N MET A 18 -0.98 -0.80 3.93
CA MET A 18 -1.15 -0.62 2.48
C MET A 18 -0.74 -1.87 1.71
N ILE A 19 0.40 -2.48 2.05
CA ILE A 19 0.87 -3.72 1.40
C ILE A 19 -0.11 -4.88 1.63
N MET A 20 -0.59 -5.07 2.87
CA MET A 20 -1.55 -6.12 3.18
C MET A 20 -2.90 -5.88 2.51
N ALA A 21 -3.42 -4.64 2.54
CA ALA A 21 -4.67 -4.29 1.89
C ALA A 21 -4.61 -4.49 0.37
N TRP A 22 -3.51 -4.06 -0.26
CA TRP A 22 -3.27 -4.27 -1.69
C TRP A 22 -3.14 -5.75 -2.06
N GLY A 23 -2.28 -6.49 -1.35
CA GLY A 23 -2.04 -7.91 -1.64
C GLY A 23 -3.28 -8.77 -1.39
N GLY A 24 -4.02 -8.49 -0.31
CA GLY A 24 -5.29 -9.13 -0.01
C GLY A 24 -6.36 -8.82 -1.07
N SER A 25 -6.50 -7.55 -1.47
CA SER A 25 -7.47 -7.16 -2.51
C SER A 25 -7.14 -7.80 -3.85
N LEU A 26 -5.86 -7.81 -4.24
CA LEU A 26 -5.41 -8.46 -5.47
C LEU A 26 -5.68 -9.97 -5.44
N GLY A 27 -5.36 -10.63 -4.33
CA GLY A 27 -5.62 -12.05 -4.14
C GLY A 27 -7.11 -12.38 -4.28
N ILE A 28 -7.98 -11.59 -3.66
CA ILE A 28 -9.45 -11.76 -3.80
C ILE A 28 -9.86 -11.56 -5.27
N PHE A 29 -9.46 -10.46 -5.89
CA PHE A 29 -9.90 -10.11 -7.24
C PHE A 29 -9.43 -11.09 -8.31
N LEU A 30 -8.26 -11.71 -8.16
CA LEU A 30 -7.77 -12.75 -9.06
C LEU A 30 -8.59 -14.05 -8.98
N ASN A 31 -9.32 -14.27 -7.89
CA ASN A 31 -10.16 -15.46 -7.69
C ASN A 31 -11.65 -15.19 -7.98
N LEU A 32 -12.03 -13.96 -8.33
CA LEU A 32 -13.40 -13.63 -8.68
C LEU A 32 -13.75 -14.11 -10.08
N ASP A 33 -14.95 -14.67 -10.24
CA ASP A 33 -15.52 -14.97 -11.54
C ASP A 33 -16.05 -13.67 -12.19
N VAL A 34 -15.21 -13.07 -13.02
CA VAL A 34 -15.50 -11.81 -13.73
C VAL A 34 -16.71 -11.94 -14.66
N ALA A 35 -17.00 -13.14 -15.19
CA ALA A 35 -18.12 -13.35 -16.12
C ALA A 35 -19.49 -13.19 -15.44
N ASN A 36 -19.56 -13.43 -14.14
CA ASN A 36 -20.78 -13.33 -13.33
C ASN A 36 -20.89 -12.00 -12.55
N LEU A 37 -19.90 -11.13 -12.66
CA LEU A 37 -19.89 -9.83 -11.97
C LEU A 37 -20.62 -8.76 -12.76
N HIS A 38 -21.43 -7.96 -12.05
CA HIS A 38 -22.04 -6.78 -12.63
C HIS A 38 -20.95 -5.77 -13.05
N PRO A 39 -21.04 -5.13 -14.24
CA PRO A 39 -20.00 -4.21 -14.73
C PRO A 39 -19.63 -3.10 -13.75
N ALA A 40 -20.60 -2.58 -13.00
CA ALA A 40 -20.35 -1.58 -11.96
C ALA A 40 -19.43 -2.09 -10.82
N GLY A 41 -19.54 -3.37 -10.45
CA GLY A 41 -18.67 -4.01 -9.46
C GLY A 41 -17.23 -4.15 -9.96
N ILE A 42 -17.05 -4.42 -11.25
CA ILE A 42 -15.73 -4.47 -11.90
C ILE A 42 -15.08 -3.08 -11.86
N VAL A 43 -15.82 -2.03 -12.23
CA VAL A 43 -15.32 -0.64 -12.18
C VAL A 43 -14.94 -0.25 -10.75
N LEU A 44 -15.77 -0.59 -9.75
CA LEU A 44 -15.46 -0.30 -8.35
C LEU A 44 -14.21 -1.03 -7.87
N ALA A 45 -14.05 -2.31 -8.23
CA ALA A 45 -12.86 -3.09 -7.92
C ALA A 45 -11.60 -2.49 -8.57
N MET A 46 -11.70 -2.03 -9.82
CA MET A 46 -10.61 -1.34 -10.51
C MET A 46 -10.22 -0.02 -9.83
N LEU A 47 -11.20 0.80 -9.44
CA LEU A 47 -10.96 2.06 -8.73
C LEU A 47 -10.32 1.82 -7.37
N TRP A 48 -10.83 0.84 -6.62
CA TRP A 48 -10.25 0.41 -5.35
C TRP A 48 -8.80 -0.04 -5.51
N GLN A 49 -8.54 -0.90 -6.50
CA GLN A 49 -7.20 -1.41 -6.74
C GLN A 49 -6.25 -0.28 -7.19
N THR A 50 -6.73 0.65 -8.03
CA THR A 50 -5.96 1.83 -8.48
C THR A 50 -5.57 2.70 -7.29
N PHE A 51 -6.50 2.97 -6.37
CA PHE A 51 -6.22 3.73 -5.14
C PHE A 51 -5.10 3.07 -4.32
N LEU A 52 -5.17 1.74 -4.14
CA LEU A 52 -4.14 1.00 -3.41
C LEU A 52 -2.78 1.00 -4.13
N TYR A 53 -2.76 0.90 -5.46
CA TYR A 53 -1.53 1.05 -6.24
C TYR A 53 -0.90 2.43 -6.09
N THR A 54 -1.70 3.50 -6.10
CA THR A 54 -1.20 4.87 -5.83
C THR A 54 -0.61 4.97 -4.43
N GLY A 55 -1.30 4.43 -3.41
CA GLY A 55 -0.79 4.39 -2.04
C GLY A 55 0.55 3.65 -1.91
N LEU A 56 0.70 2.52 -2.61
CA LEU A 56 1.96 1.78 -2.67
C LEU A 56 3.08 2.57 -3.36
N PHE A 57 2.78 3.25 -4.46
CA PHE A 57 3.77 4.10 -5.14
C PHE A 57 4.29 5.20 -4.22
N ILE A 58 3.41 5.88 -3.49
CA ILE A 58 3.79 6.91 -2.50
C ILE A 58 4.64 6.30 -1.39
N THR A 59 4.21 5.15 -0.85
CA THR A 59 4.94 4.44 0.21
C THR A 59 6.36 4.05 -0.24
N ALA A 60 6.49 3.54 -1.47
CA ALA A 60 7.77 3.16 -2.04
C ALA A 60 8.65 4.38 -2.36
N HIS A 61 8.07 5.45 -2.89
CA HIS A 61 8.75 6.72 -3.12
C HIS A 61 9.33 7.29 -1.81
N ASP A 62 8.53 7.33 -0.76
CA ASP A 62 8.96 7.79 0.57
C ASP A 62 10.01 6.86 1.21
N ALA A 63 9.94 5.55 0.93
CA ALA A 63 10.99 4.62 1.30
C ALA A 63 12.31 4.94 0.56
N MET A 64 12.28 5.13 -0.75
CA MET A 64 13.47 5.48 -1.55
C MET A 64 14.13 6.79 -1.10
N HIS A 65 13.34 7.79 -0.69
CA HIS A 65 13.86 9.04 -0.11
C HIS A 65 14.29 8.91 1.35
N GLY A 66 14.07 7.74 1.96
CA GLY A 66 14.44 7.44 3.34
C GLY A 66 13.56 8.13 4.38
N THR A 67 12.38 8.61 3.99
CA THR A 67 11.43 9.33 4.85
C THR A 67 10.41 8.40 5.51
N LEU A 68 10.17 7.20 4.95
CA LEU A 68 9.20 6.24 5.47
C LEU A 68 9.52 5.74 6.89
N PHE A 69 10.74 5.24 7.11
CA PHE A 69 11.24 4.83 8.42
C PHE A 69 12.59 5.50 8.71
N PRO A 70 12.62 6.74 9.22
CA PRO A 70 13.84 7.53 9.37
C PRO A 70 14.80 6.97 10.44
N LEU A 71 14.32 6.09 11.33
CA LEU A 71 15.13 5.44 12.37
C LEU A 71 16.11 4.39 11.81
N ASN A 72 15.80 3.77 10.67
CA ASN A 72 16.66 2.75 10.05
C ASN A 72 16.49 2.73 8.53
N ARG A 73 17.43 3.35 7.81
CA ARG A 73 17.46 3.35 6.33
C ARG A 73 17.51 1.96 5.70
N LYS A 74 17.98 0.92 6.39
CA LYS A 74 17.97 -0.43 5.83
C LYS A 74 16.56 -0.97 5.63
N ILE A 75 15.60 -0.54 6.44
CA ILE A 75 14.18 -0.92 6.29
C ILE A 75 13.54 -0.17 5.12
N ASN A 76 14.06 1.02 4.80
CA ASN A 76 13.61 1.81 3.66
C ASN A 76 14.16 1.31 2.32
N ASN A 77 15.33 0.67 2.34
CA ASN A 77 15.95 0.04 1.17
C ASN A 77 15.55 -1.44 1.14
N PHE A 78 14.31 -1.72 0.75
CA PHE A 78 13.83 -3.07 0.46
C PHE A 78 13.67 -3.26 -1.05
#